data_AF-A0A378BVA6-F1
#
_entry.id   AF-A0A378BVA6-F1
#
_cell.length_a   1.000
_cell.length_b   1.000
_cell.length_c   1.000
_cell.angle_alpha   90.00
_cell.angle_beta   90.00
_cell.angle_gamma   90.00
#
_symmetry.space_group_name_H-M   'P 1'
#
loop_
_entity.id
_entity.type
_entity.pdbx_description
1 polymer ?
#
loop_
_entity_poly.entity_id
_entity_poly.type
_entity_poly.pdbx_seq_one_letter_code
_entity_poly.pdbx_strand_id
1 'polypeptide(L)'
;MVVNGLGLEGWLDRLIKASGFKGELVVASKGVKTHTLDEEGKTVTDPHAWNSAANGALYAQNILDGLVKADPEDKAALTSSGKRYIDQLTSLDGWAKAQFSAIPLAKRKVLTSHDAFGYLAGLTT
;
A
#
# COMPACT_ATOMS: atom_id res chain seq x y z
N MET A 1 -5.97 12.78 -7.84
CA MET A 1 -6.38 11.37 -7.98
C MET A 1 -5.35 10.50 -7.28
N VAL A 2 -5.78 9.45 -6.58
CA VAL A 2 -4.89 8.51 -5.89
C VAL A 2 -5.03 7.14 -6.56
N VAL A 3 -3.90 6.48 -6.77
CA VAL A 3 -3.81 5.19 -7.46
C VAL A 3 -2.83 4.30 -6.71
N ASN A 4 -3.04 2.99 -6.71
CA ASN A 4 -2.10 2.04 -6.12
C ASN A 4 -0.77 2.11 -6.84
N GLY A 5 -0.78 1.94 -8.17
CA GLY A 5 0.42 1.69 -8.95
C GLY A 5 0.75 0.19 -8.99
N LEU A 6 2.02 -0.14 -9.21
CA LEU A 6 2.52 -1.52 -9.30
C LEU A 6 1.85 -2.38 -10.39
N GLY A 7 1.21 -1.75 -11.38
CA GLY A 7 0.49 -2.45 -12.45
C GLY A 7 -0.93 -2.90 -12.07
N LEU A 8 -1.42 -2.58 -10.87
CA LEU A 8 -2.77 -2.98 -10.44
C LEU A 8 -3.85 -2.43 -11.38
N GLU A 9 -3.76 -1.15 -11.75
CA GLU A 9 -4.78 -0.50 -12.56
C GLU A 9 -4.39 -0.41 -14.04
N GLY A 10 -4.35 -1.54 -14.75
CA GLY A 10 -4.02 -1.59 -16.19
C GLY A 10 -4.96 -0.78 -17.12
N TRP A 11 -6.07 -0.27 -16.59
CA TRP A 11 -7.08 0.53 -17.31
C TRP A 11 -6.97 2.04 -17.06
N LEU A 12 -6.20 2.46 -16.07
CA LEU A 12 -6.30 3.79 -15.49
C LEU A 12 -5.76 4.90 -16.39
N ASP A 13 -4.70 4.64 -17.14
CA ASP A 13 -4.13 5.62 -18.09
C ASP A 13 -5.17 6.05 -19.13
N ARG A 14 -6.02 5.11 -19.57
CA ARG A 14 -7.12 5.41 -20.50
C ARG A 14 -8.17 6.28 -19.84
N LEU A 15 -8.51 6.02 -18.58
CA LEU A 15 -9.46 6.84 -17.82
C LEU A 15 -8.94 8.26 -17.60
N ILE A 16 -7.67 8.43 -17.20
CA ILE A 16 -7.05 9.75 -17.01
C ILE A 16 -7.16 10.56 -18.29
N LYS A 17 -6.78 9.95 -19.42
CA LYS A 17 -6.84 10.60 -20.73
C LYS A 17 -8.27 10.97 -21.12
N ALA A 18 -9.23 10.07 -20.91
CA ALA A 18 -10.63 10.29 -21.28
C ALA A 18 -11.32 11.36 -20.40
N SER A 19 -10.99 11.41 -19.11
CA SER A 19 -11.57 12.35 -18.16
C SER A 19 -11.05 13.78 -18.31
N GLY A 20 -9.93 13.97 -19.02
CA GLY A 20 -9.26 15.28 -19.11
C GLY A 20 -8.69 15.77 -17.78
N PHE A 21 -8.43 14.86 -16.83
CA PHE A 21 -7.90 15.19 -15.51
C PHE A 21 -6.53 15.87 -15.61
N LYS A 22 -6.37 17.02 -14.94
CA LYS A 22 -5.14 17.82 -14.90
C LYS A 22 -4.57 18.01 -13.48
N GLY A 23 -5.21 17.41 -12.47
CA GLY A 23 -4.76 17.53 -11.09
C GLY A 23 -3.59 16.61 -10.76
N GLU A 24 -3.17 16.63 -9.50
CA GLU A 24 -2.09 15.76 -9.02
C GLU A 24 -2.51 14.28 -9.11
N LEU A 25 -1.62 13.45 -9.69
CA LEU A 25 -1.70 12.00 -9.64
C LEU A 25 -0.77 11.48 -8.55
N VAL A 26 -1.33 10.87 -7.52
CA VAL A 26 -0.59 10.28 -6.40
C VAL A 26 -0.50 8.78 -6.59
N VAL A 27 0.72 8.26 -6.78
CA VAL A 27 0.99 6.82 -6.72
C VAL A 27 1.23 6.46 -5.26
N ALA A 28 0.26 5.83 -4.62
CA ALA A 28 0.27 5.55 -3.20
C ALA A 28 1.36 4.54 -2.81
N SER A 29 1.70 3.59 -3.71
CA SER A 29 2.77 2.61 -3.47
C SER A 29 4.19 3.15 -3.66
N LYS A 30 4.37 4.43 -3.95
CA LYS A 30 5.69 5.00 -4.26
C LYS A 30 6.67 4.73 -3.12
N GLY A 31 7.80 4.09 -3.43
CA GLY A 31 8.85 3.75 -2.48
C GLY A 31 8.71 2.39 -1.80
N VAL A 32 7.66 1.61 -2.10
CA VAL A 32 7.54 0.22 -1.65
C VAL A 32 8.69 -0.61 -2.21
N LYS A 33 9.31 -1.43 -1.36
CA LYS A 33 10.19 -2.52 -1.79
C LYS A 33 9.31 -3.65 -2.34
N THR A 34 9.30 -3.81 -3.65
CA THR A 34 8.35 -4.69 -4.31
C THR A 34 8.69 -6.16 -4.20
N HIS A 35 7.66 -7.00 -4.17
CA HIS A 35 7.71 -8.43 -4.41
C HIS A 35 7.34 -8.73 -5.86
N THR A 36 7.54 -9.99 -6.27
CA THR A 36 7.15 -10.48 -7.59
C THR A 36 6.28 -11.72 -7.45
N LEU A 37 5.38 -11.91 -8.40
CA LEU A 37 4.54 -13.11 -8.53
C LEU A 37 4.65 -13.68 -9.95
N ASP A 38 4.29 -14.96 -10.10
CA ASP A 38 4.14 -15.58 -11.41
C ASP A 38 2.68 -15.46 -11.87
N GLU A 39 2.48 -14.78 -12.99
CA GLU A 39 1.19 -14.67 -13.67
C GLU A 39 1.32 -15.29 -15.05
N GLU A 40 0.68 -16.44 -15.24
CA GLU A 40 0.66 -17.17 -16.51
C GLU A 40 2.08 -17.43 -17.08
N GLY A 41 3.04 -17.79 -16.21
CA GLY A 41 4.42 -18.06 -16.59
C GLY A 41 5.26 -16.81 -16.84
N LYS A 42 4.78 -15.63 -16.41
CA LYS A 42 5.51 -14.36 -16.45
C LYS A 42 5.72 -13.86 -15.03
N THR A 43 6.96 -13.49 -14.73
CA THR A 43 7.28 -12.74 -13.50
C THR A 43 6.76 -11.31 -13.63
N VAL A 44 5.80 -10.94 -12.79
CA VAL A 44 5.26 -9.59 -12.69
C VAL A 44 5.45 -9.03 -11.28
N THR A 45 5.29 -7.72 -11.12
CA THR A 45 5.33 -7.09 -9.79
C THR A 45 4.07 -7.44 -9.03
N ASP A 46 4.20 -7.86 -7.77
CA ASP A 46 3.06 -8.09 -6.89
C ASP A 46 2.44 -6.74 -6.48
N PRO A 47 1.18 -6.44 -6.91
CA PRO A 47 0.56 -5.15 -6.64
C PRO A 47 -0.02 -5.03 -5.23
N HIS A 48 -0.10 -6.13 -4.47
CA HIS A 48 -0.82 -6.23 -3.19
C HIS A 48 -0.01 -5.71 -2.00
N ALA A 49 0.76 -4.64 -2.21
CA ALA A 49 1.69 -4.13 -1.21
C ALA A 49 1.02 -3.63 0.07
N TRP A 50 -0.27 -3.27 0.02
CA TRP A 50 -1.06 -2.82 1.17
C TRP A 50 -1.26 -3.90 2.24
N ASN A 51 -1.04 -5.17 1.92
CA ASN A 51 -1.15 -6.26 2.88
C ASN A 51 -0.04 -6.25 3.96
N SER A 52 0.97 -5.38 3.82
CA SER A 52 1.88 -4.99 4.90
C SER A 52 1.42 -3.67 5.52
N ALA A 53 1.18 -3.64 6.84
CA ALA A 53 0.80 -2.42 7.54
C ALA A 53 1.91 -1.35 7.50
N ALA A 54 3.18 -1.75 7.48
CA ALA A 54 4.30 -0.83 7.24
C ALA A 54 4.23 -0.17 5.85
N ASN A 55 3.88 -0.93 4.81
CA ASN A 55 3.59 -0.34 3.51
C ASN A 55 2.35 0.55 3.58
N GLY A 56 1.30 0.14 4.28
CA GLY A 56 0.11 0.97 4.52
C GLY A 56 0.46 2.36 5.08
N ALA A 57 1.40 2.43 6.03
CA ALA A 57 1.89 3.70 6.57
C ALA A 57 2.58 4.57 5.49
N LEU A 58 3.39 3.95 4.61
CA LEU A 58 3.99 4.63 3.46
C LEU A 58 2.93 5.12 2.45
N TYR A 59 1.90 4.32 2.17
CA TYR A 59 0.77 4.73 1.34
C TYR A 59 0.07 5.95 1.93
N ALA A 60 -0.23 5.93 3.23
CA ALA A 60 -0.86 7.03 3.93
C ALA A 60 0.00 8.31 3.88
N GLN A 61 1.33 8.19 3.99
CA GLN A 61 2.24 9.33 3.85
C GLN A 61 2.20 9.91 2.42
N ASN A 62 2.31 9.08 1.39
CA ASN A 62 2.25 9.54 -0.01
C ASN A 62 0.91 10.23 -0.33
N ILE A 63 -0.19 9.70 0.21
CA ILE A 63 -1.52 10.30 0.08
C ILE A 63 -1.59 11.64 0.80
N LEU A 64 -1.09 11.71 2.04
CA LEU A 64 -1.04 12.95 2.81
C LEU A 64 -0.26 14.04 2.06
N ASP A 65 0.91 13.71 1.52
CA ASP A 65 1.74 14.64 0.76
C ASP A 65 0.99 15.18 -0.46
N GLY A 66 0.28 14.30 -1.17
CA GLY A 66 -0.56 14.67 -2.31
C GLY A 66 -1.75 15.55 -1.93
N LEU A 67 -2.43 15.26 -0.81
CA LEU A 67 -3.53 16.07 -0.30
C LEU A 67 -3.06 17.46 0.12
N VAL A 68 -1.95 17.55 0.87
CA VAL A 68 -1.37 18.83 1.30
C VAL A 68 -0.90 19.67 0.11
N LYS A 69 -0.40 19.04 -0.96
CA LYS A 69 -0.04 19.75 -2.19
C LYS A 69 -1.27 20.27 -2.94
N ALA A 70 -2.35 19.50 -2.95
CA ALA A 70 -3.59 19.88 -3.61
C ALA A 70 -4.38 20.94 -2.83
N ASP A 71 -4.30 20.92 -1.51
CA ASP A 71 -4.99 21.85 -0.61
C ASP A 71 -4.04 22.38 0.49
N PRO A 72 -3.26 23.42 0.17
CA PRO A 72 -2.34 24.03 1.14
C PRO A 72 -3.05 24.77 2.28
N GLU A 73 -4.30 25.18 2.09
CA GLU A 73 -5.08 25.92 3.09
C GLU A 73 -5.43 25.01 4.28
N ASP A 74 -5.78 23.75 3.98
CA ASP A 74 -6.10 22.74 5.00
C ASP A 74 -4.88 21.94 5.50
N LYS A 75 -3.65 22.35 5.14
CA LYS A 75 -2.41 21.63 5.46
C LYS A 75 -2.30 21.21 6.93
N ALA A 76 -2.65 22.10 7.86
CA ALA A 76 -2.55 21.80 9.29
C ALA A 76 -3.51 20.68 9.72
N ALA A 77 -4.76 20.74 9.25
CA ALA A 77 -5.78 19.72 9.54
C ALA A 77 -5.40 18.37 8.91
N LEU A 78 -4.99 18.38 7.63
CA LEU A 78 -4.54 17.20 6.89
C LEU A 78 -3.31 16.56 7.55
N THR A 79 -2.30 17.35 7.91
CA THR A 79 -1.09 16.83 8.57
C THR A 79 -1.44 16.21 9.93
N SER A 80 -2.33 16.84 10.69
CA SER A 80 -2.77 16.35 11.99
C SER A 80 -3.52 15.01 11.87
N SER A 81 -4.48 14.89 10.95
CA SER A 81 -5.23 13.65 10.73
C SER A 81 -4.39 12.55 10.10
N GLY A 82 -3.58 12.89 9.10
CA GLY A 82 -2.67 11.97 8.43
C GLY A 82 -1.65 11.38 9.39
N LYS A 83 -1.02 12.21 10.25
CA LYS A 83 -0.09 11.70 11.27
C LYS A 83 -0.77 10.70 12.21
N ARG A 84 -1.97 11.01 12.72
CA ARG A 84 -2.71 10.08 13.60
C ARG A 84 -2.95 8.73 12.93
N TYR A 85 -3.34 8.73 11.65
CA TYR A 85 -3.59 7.49 10.92
C TYR A 85 -2.31 6.71 10.63
N ILE A 86 -1.23 7.39 10.28
CA ILE A 86 0.09 6.77 10.09
C ILE A 86 0.57 6.12 11.39
N ASP A 87 0.43 6.80 12.53
CA ASP A 87 0.79 6.25 13.84
C ASP A 87 -0.04 4.98 14.18
N GLN A 88 -1.33 4.96 13.80
CA GLN A 88 -2.19 3.77 13.95
C GLN A 88 -1.68 2.60 13.10
N LEU A 89 -1.24 2.84 11.87
CA LEU A 89 -0.69 1.82 10.97
C LEU A 89 0.66 1.29 11.46
N THR A 90 1.52 2.16 11.98
CA THR A 90 2.78 1.73 12.63
C THR A 90 2.51 0.87 13.86
N SER A 91 1.51 1.23 14.66
CA SER A 91 1.10 0.43 15.83
C SER A 91 0.52 -0.93 15.40
N LEU A 92 -0.28 -0.95 14.33
CA LEU A 92 -0.83 -2.17 13.75
C LEU A 92 0.26 -3.11 13.23
N ASP A 93 1.28 -2.57 12.55
CA ASP A 93 2.44 -3.35 12.08
C ASP A 93 3.17 -4.04 13.24
N GLY A 94 3.47 -3.28 14.30
CA GLY A 94 4.09 -3.82 15.51
C GLY A 94 3.24 -4.90 16.18
N TRP A 95 1.94 -4.66 16.32
CA TRP A 95 1.00 -5.65 16.87
C TRP A 95 0.94 -6.91 16.01
N ALA A 96 0.80 -6.79 14.69
CA ALA A 96 0.69 -7.93 13.77
C ALA A 96 1.95 -8.80 13.83
N LYS A 97 3.14 -8.19 13.80
CA LYS A 97 4.41 -8.90 13.97
C LYS A 97 4.48 -9.68 15.28
N ALA A 98 4.02 -9.08 16.38
CA ALA A 98 3.95 -9.77 17.67
C ALA A 98 2.99 -10.97 17.65
N GLN A 99 1.80 -10.83 17.03
CA GLN A 99 0.85 -11.93 16.91
C GLN A 99 1.40 -13.08 16.08
N PHE A 100 1.99 -12.81 14.92
CA PHE A 100 2.56 -13.85 14.07
C PHE A 100 3.79 -14.52 14.72
N SER A 101 4.61 -13.75 15.44
CA SER A 101 5.78 -14.27 16.14
C SER A 101 5.43 -15.34 17.18
N ALA A 102 4.26 -15.21 17.83
CA ALA A 102 3.76 -16.18 18.79
C ALA A 102 3.30 -17.51 18.17
N ILE A 103 3.06 -17.55 16.85
CA ILE A 103 2.68 -18.76 16.12
C ILE A 103 3.96 -19.53 15.74
N PRO A 104 4.08 -20.84 16.05
CA PRO A 104 5.21 -21.64 15.59
C PRO A 104 5.37 -21.58 14.07
N LEU A 105 6.60 -21.41 13.56
CA LEU A 105 6.87 -21.23 12.14
C LEU A 105 6.22 -22.30 11.25
N ALA A 106 6.26 -23.57 11.68
CA ALA A 106 5.65 -24.69 10.97
C ALA A 106 4.11 -24.57 10.79
N LYS A 107 3.45 -23.75 11.61
CA LYS A 107 2.00 -23.49 11.58
C LYS A 107 1.64 -22.18 10.88
N ARG A 108 2.61 -21.37 10.43
CA ARG A 108 2.37 -20.12 9.70
C ARG A 108 2.06 -20.38 8.22
N LYS A 109 1.00 -21.17 7.96
CA LYS A 109 0.51 -21.48 6.61
C LYS A 109 -0.89 -20.93 6.45
N VAL A 110 -1.14 -20.26 5.33
CA VAL A 110 -2.45 -19.72 4.97
C VAL A 110 -2.81 -20.21 3.58
N LEU A 111 -4.06 -20.65 3.41
CA LEU A 111 -4.62 -20.99 2.11
C LEU A 111 -5.60 -19.89 1.71
N THR A 112 -5.40 -19.31 0.54
CA THR A 112 -6.23 -18.22 -0.01
C THR A 112 -6.74 -18.59 -1.40
N SER A 113 -7.72 -17.85 -1.90
CA SER A 113 -8.29 -18.07 -3.24
C SER A 113 -7.35 -17.65 -4.37
N HIS A 114 -6.44 -16.70 -4.12
CA HIS A 114 -5.44 -16.21 -5.05
C HIS A 114 -4.19 -15.74 -4.29
N ASP A 115 -3.08 -15.55 -5.01
CA ASP A 115 -1.79 -15.15 -4.46
C ASP A 115 -1.71 -13.63 -4.28
N ALA A 116 -2.24 -13.16 -3.15
CA ALA A 116 -2.27 -11.73 -2.80
C ALA A 116 -1.55 -11.39 -1.49
N PHE A 117 -1.17 -12.38 -0.70
CA PHE A 117 -0.73 -12.15 0.69
C PHE A 117 0.79 -12.23 0.86
N GLY A 118 1.56 -12.13 -0.23
CA GLY A 118 3.03 -12.16 -0.20
C GLY A 118 3.66 -11.11 0.74
N TYR A 119 3.14 -9.89 0.74
CA TYR A 119 3.60 -8.84 1.67
C TYR A 119 3.17 -9.06 3.12
N LEU A 120 2.07 -9.77 3.37
CA LEU A 120 1.68 -10.18 4.72
C LEU A 120 2.61 -11.26 5.26
N ALA A 121 2.99 -12.23 4.41
CA ALA A 121 3.91 -13.30 4.76
C ALA A 121 5.32 -12.77 5.09
N GLY A 122 5.75 -11.69 4.44
CA GLY A 122 7.02 -11.00 4.71
C GLY A 122 7.15 -10.41 6.12
N LEU A 123 6.06 -10.32 6.91
CA LEU A 123 6.11 -9.92 8.32
C LEU A 123 6.71 -10.99 9.24
N THR A 124 7.00 -12.20 8.71
CA THR A 124 7.31 -13.38 9.51
C THR A 124 8.75 -13.90 9.37
N THR A 125 9.59 -13.23 8.56
CA THR A 125 11.02 -13.53 8.35
C THR A 125 11.91 -12.88 9.40
#